data_AF-A0A956GM81-F1
#
_entry.id   AF-A0A956GM81-F1
#
_cell.length_a   1.000
_cell.length_b   1.000
_cell.length_c   1.000
_cell.angle_alpha   90.00
_cell.angle_beta   90.00
_cell.angle_gamma   90.00
#
_symmetry.space_group_name_H-M   'P 1'
#
loop_
_entity.id
_entity.type
_entity.pdbx_description
1 polymer ?
#
loop_
_entity_poly.entity_id
_entity_poly.type
_entity_poly.pdbx_seq_one_letter_code
_entity_poly.pdbx_strand_id
1 'polypeptide(L)'
;MSPSTVAWLTTIHVVGVILWISSLTAVLALLSVHGKVDGVARESLGRMERALAMIMDLGATIAIGAGLWRALGVKPTEFGHGPWLHIKLTVVVLGVLSIHGLARVKIKRFREGRVRALPPILWVVFFAAVVVAAILGANTTLLRG
;
A
#
# COMPACT_ATOMS: atom_id res chain seq x y z
N MET A 1 25.18 2.49 -8.67
CA MET A 1 25.13 1.87 -7.32
C MET A 1 25.83 0.52 -7.36
N SER A 2 26.40 0.06 -6.24
CA SER A 2 26.94 -1.30 -6.17
C SER A 2 25.81 -2.35 -6.14
N PRO A 3 26.07 -3.60 -6.54
CA PRO A 3 25.08 -4.69 -6.46
C PRO A 3 24.56 -4.91 -5.04
N SER A 4 25.42 -4.78 -4.03
CA SER A 4 25.02 -4.93 -2.62
C SER A 4 24.03 -3.86 -2.17
N THR A 5 24.21 -2.60 -2.58
CA THR A 5 23.24 -1.53 -2.26
C THR A 5 21.89 -1.80 -2.92
N VAL A 6 21.88 -2.27 -4.18
CA VAL A 6 20.62 -2.62 -4.89
C VAL A 6 19.89 -3.75 -4.17
N ALA A 7 20.62 -4.78 -3.72
CA ALA A 7 20.05 -5.88 -2.94
C ALA A 7 19.42 -5.38 -1.63
N TRP A 8 20.13 -4.55 -0.86
CA TRP A 8 19.62 -3.98 0.38
C TRP A 8 18.38 -3.11 0.17
N LEU A 9 18.38 -2.21 -0.81
CA LEU A 9 17.20 -1.40 -1.12
C LEU A 9 16.01 -2.26 -1.53
N THR A 10 16.25 -3.36 -2.25
CA THR A 10 15.19 -4.31 -2.62
C THR A 10 14.61 -5.00 -1.39
N THR A 11 15.45 -5.47 -0.47
CA THR A 11 15.01 -6.07 0.79
C THR A 11 14.20 -5.08 1.63
N ILE A 12 14.72 -3.85 1.83
CA ILE A 12 14.03 -2.81 2.59
C ILE A 12 12.69 -2.45 1.94
N HIS A 13 12.65 -2.33 0.62
CA HIS A 13 11.42 -2.10 -0.14
C HIS A 13 10.39 -3.20 0.13
N VAL A 14 10.78 -4.48 0.03
CA VAL A 14 9.89 -5.63 0.25
C VAL A 14 9.37 -5.66 1.69
N VAL A 15 10.23 -5.41 2.69
CA VAL A 15 9.80 -5.31 4.09
C VAL A 15 8.78 -4.18 4.27
N GLY A 16 9.03 -3.01 3.68
CA GLY A 16 8.08 -1.90 3.68
C GLY A 16 6.74 -2.28 3.03
N VAL A 17 6.76 -2.98 1.89
CA VAL A 17 5.56 -3.47 1.20
C VAL A 17 4.78 -4.43 2.09
N ILE A 18 5.44 -5.38 2.75
CA ILE A 18 4.77 -6.32 3.67
C ILE A 18 4.08 -5.57 4.80
N LEU A 19 4.78 -4.63 5.46
CA LEU A 19 4.20 -3.82 6.54
C LEU A 19 3.01 -3.01 6.03
N TRP A 20 3.14 -2.39 4.87
CA TRP A 20 2.09 -1.57 4.27
C TRP A 20 0.85 -2.39 3.91
N ILE A 21 0.99 -3.45 3.11
CA ILE A 21 -0.14 -4.23 2.61
C ILE A 21 -0.83 -4.98 3.74
N SER A 22 -0.09 -5.53 4.70
CA SER A 22 -0.66 -6.28 5.82
C SER A 22 -1.46 -5.37 6.76
N SER A 23 -0.92 -4.22 7.13
CA SER A 23 -1.61 -3.27 8.00
C SER A 23 -2.79 -2.58 7.30
N LEU A 24 -2.68 -2.25 6.01
CA LEU A 24 -3.80 -1.73 5.22
C LEU A 24 -4.94 -2.76 5.13
N THR A 25 -4.61 -4.03 4.87
CA THR A 25 -5.59 -5.13 4.88
C THR A 25 -6.30 -5.22 6.23
N ALA A 26 -5.54 -5.21 7.33
CA ALA A 26 -6.10 -5.26 8.67
C ALA A 26 -7.01 -4.05 8.96
N VAL A 27 -6.60 -2.83 8.58
CA VAL A 27 -7.43 -1.62 8.71
C VAL A 27 -8.74 -1.76 7.93
N LEU A 28 -8.71 -2.20 6.68
CA LEU A 28 -9.91 -2.37 5.87
C LEU A 28 -10.87 -3.41 6.47
N ALA A 29 -10.33 -4.49 7.04
CA ALA A 29 -11.10 -5.50 7.75
C ALA A 29 -11.77 -4.91 9.01
N LEU A 30 -11.02 -4.19 9.84
CA LEU A 30 -11.57 -3.54 11.04
C LEU A 30 -12.66 -2.53 10.67
N LEU A 31 -12.42 -1.66 9.68
CA LEU A 31 -13.41 -0.67 9.21
C LEU A 31 -14.71 -1.30 8.68
N SER A 32 -14.63 -2.52 8.14
CA SER A 32 -15.79 -3.28 7.65
C SER A 32 -16.67 -3.81 8.78
N VAL A 33 -16.11 -3.99 9.98
CA VAL A 33 -16.81 -4.46 11.18
C VAL A 33 -17.18 -3.30 12.12
N HIS A 34 -16.35 -2.26 12.20
CA HIS A 34 -16.55 -1.09 13.08
C HIS A 34 -17.91 -0.42 12.85
N GLY A 35 -18.40 -0.39 11.61
CA GLY A 35 -19.73 0.15 11.31
C GLY A 35 -20.92 -0.68 11.80
N LYS A 36 -20.68 -1.85 12.37
CA LYS A 36 -21.71 -2.83 12.77
C LYS A 36 -21.73 -3.09 14.27
N VAL A 37 -20.88 -2.39 15.04
CA VAL A 37 -20.73 -2.61 16.49
C VAL A 37 -20.81 -1.31 17.26
N ASP A 38 -21.28 -1.40 18.50
CA ASP A 38 -21.49 -0.28 19.42
C ASP A 38 -20.78 -0.51 20.77
N GLY A 39 -20.81 0.52 21.63
CA GLY A 39 -20.24 0.46 22.97
C GLY A 39 -18.73 0.20 23.00
N VAL A 40 -18.29 -0.63 23.97
CA VAL A 40 -16.86 -0.90 24.23
C VAL A 40 -16.13 -1.53 23.03
N ALA A 41 -16.84 -2.34 22.22
CA ALA A 41 -16.28 -2.94 21.03
C ALA A 41 -15.89 -1.88 19.99
N ARG A 42 -16.75 -0.86 19.81
CA ARG A 42 -16.52 0.26 18.89
C ARG A 42 -15.25 1.04 19.25
N GLU A 43 -15.07 1.38 20.52
CA GLU A 43 -13.90 2.12 20.99
C GLU A 43 -12.59 1.32 20.84
N SER A 44 -12.66 0.02 21.10
CA SER A 44 -11.51 -0.89 20.96
C SER A 44 -11.07 -1.02 19.50
N LEU A 45 -12.02 -1.19 18.57
CA LEU A 45 -11.73 -1.17 17.13
C LEU A 45 -11.09 0.15 16.70
N GLY A 46 -11.62 1.29 17.16
CA GLY A 46 -11.04 2.60 16.86
C GLY A 46 -9.59 2.75 17.34
N ARG A 47 -9.21 2.16 18.48
CA ARG A 47 -7.81 2.15 18.95
C ARG A 47 -6.93 1.28 18.04
N MET A 48 -7.38 0.09 17.67
CA MET A 48 -6.65 -0.82 16.79
C MET A 48 -6.44 -0.22 15.39
N GLU A 49 -7.47 0.41 14.83
CA GLU A 49 -7.40 1.10 13.54
C GLU A 49 -6.32 2.18 13.53
N ARG A 50 -6.18 2.97 14.61
CA ARG A 50 -5.16 4.00 14.72
C ARG A 50 -3.76 3.41 14.82
N ALA A 51 -3.59 2.36 15.64
CA ALA A 51 -2.31 1.67 15.77
C ALA A 51 -1.85 1.10 14.43
N LEU A 52 -2.75 0.41 13.72
CA LEU A 52 -2.44 -0.14 12.41
C LEU A 52 -2.24 0.93 11.34
N ALA A 53 -2.94 2.07 11.42
CA ALA A 53 -2.74 3.16 10.49
C ALA A 53 -1.35 3.80 10.60
N MET A 54 -0.73 3.79 11.79
CA MET A 54 0.67 4.21 11.93
C MET A 54 1.63 3.22 11.25
N ILE A 55 1.40 1.92 11.40
CA ILE A 55 2.20 0.87 10.74
C ILE A 55 2.03 0.96 9.21
N MET A 56 0.80 1.25 8.76
CA MET A 56 0.45 1.45 7.36
C MET A 56 1.20 2.62 6.73
N ASP A 57 1.21 3.78 7.39
CA ASP A 57 1.95 4.97 6.93
C ASP A 57 3.46 4.72 6.91
N LEU A 58 3.99 4.06 7.95
CA LEU A 58 5.41 3.71 8.06
C LEU A 58 5.82 2.74 6.94
N GLY A 59 5.06 1.67 6.74
CA GLY A 59 5.31 0.69 5.69
C GLY A 59 5.28 1.34 4.31
N ALA A 60 4.29 2.19 4.04
CA ALA A 60 4.18 2.93 2.78
C ALA A 60 5.41 3.82 2.56
N THR A 61 5.83 4.55 3.59
CA THR A 61 7.00 5.44 3.53
C THR A 61 8.28 4.65 3.21
N ILE A 62 8.51 3.54 3.89
CA ILE A 62 9.68 2.67 3.67
C ILE A 62 9.65 2.09 2.25
N ALA A 63 8.51 1.53 1.84
CA ALA A 63 8.34 0.93 0.52
C ALA A 63 8.60 1.95 -0.59
N ILE A 64 7.92 3.09 -0.55
CA ILE A 64 8.03 4.12 -1.58
C ILE A 64 9.43 4.72 -1.59
N GLY A 65 9.99 5.06 -0.41
CA GLY A 65 11.32 5.64 -0.29
C GLY A 65 12.42 4.73 -0.87
N ALA A 66 12.45 3.46 -0.45
CA ALA A 66 13.45 2.51 -0.95
C ALA A 66 13.27 2.20 -2.45
N GLY A 67 12.01 2.11 -2.90
CA GLY A 67 11.69 1.87 -4.32
C GLY A 67 12.12 3.03 -5.22
N LEU A 68 11.80 4.26 -4.84
CA LEU A 68 12.20 5.46 -5.56
C LEU A 68 13.71 5.66 -5.55
N TRP A 69 14.37 5.42 -4.41
CA TRP A 69 15.82 5.49 -4.33
C TRP A 69 16.46 4.52 -5.34
N ARG A 70 16.04 3.26 -5.35
CA ARG A 70 16.55 2.28 -6.33
C ARG A 70 16.30 2.75 -7.77
N ALA A 71 15.08 3.15 -8.11
CA ALA A 71 14.69 3.51 -9.46
C ALA A 71 15.46 4.74 -10.01
N LEU A 72 15.83 5.68 -9.13
CA LEU A 72 16.59 6.89 -9.48
C LEU A 72 18.11 6.69 -9.38
N GLY A 73 18.59 5.75 -8.58
CA GLY A 73 20.01 5.54 -8.30
C GLY A 73 20.73 4.55 -9.22
N VAL A 74 19.99 3.72 -9.97
CA VAL A 74 20.55 2.84 -11.02
C VAL A 74 20.71 3.63 -12.32
N LYS A 75 21.83 3.44 -13.04
CA LYS A 75 22.09 4.08 -14.34
C LYS A 75 22.19 2.99 -15.44
N PRO A 76 21.56 3.17 -16.61
CA PRO A 76 20.55 4.20 -16.89
C PRO A 76 19.32 4.04 -15.98
N THR A 77 18.66 5.15 -15.66
CA THR A 77 17.54 5.13 -14.71
C THR A 77 16.39 4.27 -15.24
N GLU A 78 15.75 3.53 -14.33
CA GLU A 78 14.61 2.68 -14.68
C GLU A 78 13.44 3.53 -15.21
N PHE A 79 13.34 4.80 -14.78
CA PHE A 79 12.36 5.77 -15.29
C PHE A 79 12.54 6.12 -16.77
N GLY A 80 13.77 6.18 -17.27
CA GLY A 80 14.04 6.55 -18.66
C GLY A 80 13.79 5.42 -19.67
N HIS A 81 13.81 4.15 -19.22
CA HIS A 81 13.91 3.00 -20.13
C HIS A 81 12.99 1.82 -19.75
N GLY A 82 12.06 2.02 -18.81
CA GLY A 82 11.18 0.96 -18.29
C GLY A 82 9.70 1.32 -18.37
N PRO A 83 8.99 1.01 -19.47
CA PRO A 83 7.52 1.15 -19.54
C PRO A 83 6.79 0.44 -18.39
N TRP A 84 7.33 -0.70 -17.94
CA TRP A 84 6.85 -1.45 -16.79
C TRP A 84 6.81 -0.62 -15.50
N LEU A 85 7.77 0.28 -15.29
CA LEU A 85 7.86 1.08 -14.07
C LEU A 85 6.75 2.13 -14.04
N HIS A 86 6.48 2.78 -15.17
CA HIS A 86 5.40 3.78 -15.30
C HIS A 86 4.02 3.15 -15.04
N ILE A 87 3.78 1.97 -15.60
CA ILE A 87 2.52 1.23 -15.38
C ILE A 87 2.44 0.75 -13.93
N LYS A 88 3.52 0.20 -13.36
CA LYS A 88 3.56 -0.22 -11.95
C LYS A 88 3.24 0.96 -11.02
N LEU A 89 3.85 2.12 -11.24
CA LEU A 89 3.59 3.32 -10.44
C LEU A 89 2.15 3.80 -10.59
N THR A 90 1.60 3.77 -11.80
CA THR A 90 0.19 4.10 -12.04
C THR A 90 -0.74 3.19 -11.24
N VAL A 91 -0.49 1.88 -11.28
CA VAL A 91 -1.24 0.88 -10.50
C VAL A 91 -1.10 1.10 -8.99
N VAL A 92 0.11 1.40 -8.50
CA VAL A 92 0.34 1.68 -7.07
C VAL A 92 -0.38 2.95 -6.64
N VAL A 93 -0.35 4.03 -7.42
CA VAL A 93 -1.00 5.30 -7.08
C VAL A 93 -2.52 5.18 -7.13
N LEU A 94 -3.07 4.67 -8.24
CA LEU A 94 -4.51 4.61 -8.45
C LEU A 94 -5.18 3.46 -7.69
N GLY A 95 -4.50 2.35 -7.49
CA GLY A 95 -5.01 1.19 -6.76
C GLY A 95 -4.69 1.25 -5.28
N VAL A 96 -3.42 1.14 -4.92
CA VAL A 96 -3.01 0.92 -3.52
C VAL A 96 -3.05 2.22 -2.71
N LEU A 97 -2.46 3.31 -3.22
CA LEU A 97 -2.34 4.57 -2.50
C LEU A 97 -3.70 5.27 -2.35
N SER A 98 -4.56 5.17 -3.37
CA SER A 98 -5.94 5.67 -3.31
C SER A 98 -6.75 4.96 -2.21
N ILE A 99 -6.58 3.64 -2.05
CA ILE A 99 -7.23 2.86 -0.99
C ILE A 99 -6.63 3.17 0.38
N HIS A 100 -5.31 3.34 0.47
CA HIS A 100 -4.65 3.86 1.68
C HIS A 100 -5.27 5.20 2.10
N GLY A 101 -5.38 6.16 1.18
CA GLY A 101 -5.97 7.48 1.46
C GLY A 101 -7.44 7.37 1.91
N LEU A 102 -8.22 6.52 1.25
CA LEU A 102 -9.61 6.24 1.64
C LEU A 102 -9.69 5.66 3.06
N ALA A 103 -8.81 4.72 3.42
CA ALA A 103 -8.75 4.14 4.75
C ALA A 103 -8.47 5.23 5.81
N ARG A 104 -7.50 6.13 5.57
CA ARG A 104 -7.22 7.27 6.46
C ARG A 104 -8.43 8.19 6.64
N VAL A 105 -9.11 8.53 5.55
CA VAL A 105 -10.34 9.34 5.59
C VAL A 105 -11.43 8.65 6.40
N LYS A 106 -11.59 7.33 6.25
CA LYS A 106 -12.58 6.55 6.98
C LYS A 106 -12.28 6.51 8.47
N ILE A 107 -11.04 6.22 8.88
CA ILE A 107 -10.63 6.26 10.30
C ILE A 107 -10.98 7.62 10.93
N LYS A 108 -10.72 8.72 10.22
CA LYS A 108 -11.11 10.07 10.68
C LYS A 108 -12.64 10.22 10.82
N ARG A 109 -13.41 9.75 9.84
CA ARG A 109 -14.89 9.87 9.84
C ARG A 109 -15.56 8.97 10.90
N PHE A 110 -15.02 7.79 11.17
CA PHE A 110 -15.53 6.89 12.22
C PHE A 110 -15.39 7.50 13.61
N ARG A 111 -14.32 8.28 13.84
CA ARG A 111 -14.14 9.11 15.05
C ARG A 111 -15.24 10.15 15.23
N GLU A 112 -15.76 10.68 14.13
CA GLU A 112 -16.83 11.68 14.10
C GLU A 112 -18.23 11.05 14.14
N GLY A 113 -18.33 9.75 14.47
CA GLY A 113 -19.60 9.01 14.53
C GLY A 113 -20.22 8.69 13.17
N ARG A 114 -19.58 9.05 12.06
CA ARG A 114 -20.13 8.82 10.71
C ARG A 114 -19.76 7.42 10.21
N VAL A 115 -20.78 6.58 10.05
CA VAL A 115 -20.61 5.18 9.68
C VAL A 115 -21.06 4.96 8.23
N ARG A 116 -20.13 4.54 7.37
CA ARG A 116 -20.48 3.96 6.06
C ARG A 116 -19.48 2.86 5.73
N ALA A 117 -20.01 1.65 5.55
CA ALA A 117 -19.23 0.48 5.15
C ALA A 117 -18.45 0.75 3.85
N LEU A 118 -17.35 0.03 3.69
CA LEU A 118 -16.60 0.01 2.44
C LEU A 118 -17.33 -0.91 1.45
N PRO A 119 -17.52 -0.49 0.19
CA PRO A 119 -18.11 -1.37 -0.81
C PRO A 119 -17.19 -2.57 -1.09
N PRO A 120 -17.73 -3.81 -1.22
CA PRO A 120 -16.91 -5.01 -1.40
C PRO A 120 -15.95 -4.99 -2.59
N ILE A 121 -16.31 -4.29 -3.67
CA ILE A 121 -15.47 -4.14 -4.86
C ILE A 121 -14.08 -3.56 -4.56
N LEU A 122 -13.94 -2.78 -3.49
CA LEU A 122 -12.64 -2.21 -3.11
C LEU A 122 -11.65 -3.29 -2.70
N TRP A 123 -12.10 -4.42 -2.15
CA TRP A 123 -11.22 -5.55 -1.85
C TRP A 123 -10.66 -6.17 -3.12
N VAL A 124 -11.51 -6.33 -4.14
CA VAL A 124 -11.10 -6.86 -5.45
C VAL A 124 -10.11 -5.92 -6.12
N VAL A 125 -10.43 -4.63 -6.18
CA VAL A 125 -9.54 -3.61 -6.76
C VAL A 125 -8.20 -3.55 -6.02
N PHE A 126 -8.23 -3.61 -4.68
CA PHE A 126 -7.02 -3.61 -3.85
C PHE A 126 -6.11 -4.80 -4.17
N PHE A 127 -6.61 -6.02 -4.06
CA PHE A 127 -5.79 -7.21 -4.28
C PHE A 127 -5.36 -7.35 -5.74
N ALA A 128 -6.22 -6.99 -6.70
CA ALA A 128 -5.83 -6.93 -8.10
C ALA A 128 -4.67 -5.95 -8.33
N ALA A 129 -4.74 -4.75 -7.75
CA ALA A 129 -3.66 -3.77 -7.86
C ALA A 129 -2.35 -4.27 -7.22
N VAL A 130 -2.42 -4.91 -6.05
CA VAL A 130 -1.24 -5.51 -5.39
C VAL A 130 -0.61 -6.60 -6.26
N VAL A 131 -1.42 -7.52 -6.80
CA VAL A 131 -0.95 -8.61 -7.65
C VAL A 131 -0.34 -8.07 -8.94
N VAL A 132 -1.00 -7.14 -9.63
CA VAL A 132 -0.48 -6.53 -10.86
C VAL A 132 0.84 -5.80 -10.58
N ALA A 133 0.93 -5.02 -9.51
CA ALA A 133 2.16 -4.32 -9.14
C ALA A 133 3.31 -5.29 -8.80
N ALA A 134 3.00 -6.42 -8.15
CA ALA A 134 3.97 -7.48 -7.86
C ALA A 134 4.48 -8.16 -9.14
N ILE A 135 3.58 -8.52 -10.05
CA ILE A 135 3.92 -9.14 -11.35
C ILE A 135 4.82 -8.21 -12.17
N LEU A 136 4.46 -6.93 -12.30
CA LEU A 136 5.27 -5.92 -13.01
C LEU A 136 6.64 -5.72 -12.35
N GLY A 137 6.73 -5.86 -11.03
CA GLY A 137 7.99 -5.79 -10.30
C GLY A 137 8.86 -7.04 -10.44
N ALA A 138 8.25 -8.22 -10.53
CA ALA A 138 8.95 -9.49 -10.67
C ALA A 138 9.39 -9.76 -12.12
N ASN A 139 8.66 -9.24 -13.10
CA ASN A 139 8.94 -9.41 -14.53
C ASN A 139 9.04 -8.05 -15.23
N THR A 140 10.22 -7.43 -15.15
CA THR A 140 10.48 -6.11 -15.73
C THR A 140 10.57 -6.13 -17.26
N THR A 141 10.62 -7.31 -17.88
CA THR A 141 10.66 -7.50 -19.34
C THR A 141 9.30 -7.80 -19.94
N LEU A 142 8.24 -7.96 -19.13
CA LEU A 142 6.90 -8.36 -19.58
C LEU A 142 6.33 -7.49 -20.71
N LEU A 143 6.74 -6.22 -20.77
CA LEU A 143 6.27 -5.22 -21.74
C LEU A 143 7.31 -4.85 -22.80
N ARG A 144 8.40 -5.63 -22.88
CA ARG A 144 9.40 -5.54 -23.96
C ARG A 144 9.00 -6.58 -25.01
N GLY A 145 8.05 -6.21 -25.85
CA GLY A 145 7.76 -6.93 -27.10
C GLY A 145 8.83 -6.65 -28.15
#